data_AF-A0A2N8U1P0-F1
#
_entry.id   AF-A0A2N8U1P0-F1
#
_cell.length_a   1.000
_cell.length_b   1.000
_cell.length_c   1.000
_cell.angle_alpha   90.00
_cell.angle_beta   90.00
_cell.angle_gamma   90.00
#
_symmetry.space_group_name_H-M   'P 1'
#
loop_
_entity.id
_entity.type
_entity.pdbx_description
1 polymer ?
#
loop_
_entity_poly.entity_id
_entity_poly.type
_entity_poly.pdbx_seq_one_letter_code
_entity_poly.pdbx_strand_id
1 'polypeptide(L)'
;MLNERLRLAKQLLKEDGVIFVSIDDSEQAYLKVLMDEIFGEENFIANIVWQKKNEGSGEDSKFLKILTEYVLVYANNIDKFKTNNYAKDIDDGSYKYSDEFVKTRGMYKLNQLDRASLTWSESLDFPISHNGKIYYPGRSEKNWQSRHSGNHATKDWQWRWSKEKINWGIENNFIVFKNKSVYSKQYQYVDNNNQLVNRDSKFSNLIYSVHGSVGTSEQKEIFTNKIFDHPKPVGLLRFLINLHPNKSARILDFYTGSGTTGHAVMELNKEDGGNRTFTLVTNNENNIATNVCYERLYRINNGISTNNESNFEWIKKNKHYNSNLNVYNIEYYSTKLFDDNQSNISIKEQYIKMLQDFNIDTEDKDSNIDILRSLTSLKPMTKD
;
A
#
# COMPACT_ATOMS: atom_id res chain seq x y z
N MET A 1 6.56 23.18 10.90
CA MET A 1 5.97 22.13 11.77
C MET A 1 6.32 20.71 11.33
N LEU A 2 6.20 20.36 10.03
CA LEU A 2 6.39 18.99 9.56
C LEU A 2 7.86 18.61 9.30
N ASN A 3 8.72 19.58 8.97
CA ASN A 3 10.15 19.40 8.68
C ASN A 3 10.88 18.53 9.73
N GLU A 4 10.86 18.95 11.00
CA GLU A 4 11.52 18.21 12.10
C GLU A 4 10.99 16.78 12.25
N ARG A 5 9.67 16.60 12.13
CA ARG A 5 9.03 15.27 12.25
C ARG A 5 9.46 14.34 11.11
N LEU A 6 9.52 14.85 9.88
CA LEU A 6 9.97 14.07 8.72
C LEU A 6 11.47 13.76 8.80
N ARG A 7 12.30 14.67 9.32
CA ARG A 7 13.73 14.41 9.56
C ARG A 7 13.93 13.29 10.58
N LEU A 8 13.18 13.30 11.68
CA LEU A 8 13.20 12.21 12.66
C LEU A 8 12.67 10.90 12.06
N ALA A 9 11.58 10.95 11.29
CA ALA A 9 11.06 9.77 10.60
C ALA A 9 12.09 9.15 9.66
N LYS A 10 12.84 9.96 8.90
CA LYS A 10 13.94 9.48 8.05
C LYS A 10 15.04 8.78 8.84
N GLN A 11 15.40 9.29 10.02
CA GLN A 11 16.40 8.65 10.89
C GLN A 11 15.95 7.27 11.42
N LEU A 12 14.64 7.05 11.57
CA LEU A 12 14.07 5.78 12.05
C LEU A 12 13.88 4.75 10.92
N LEU A 13 13.89 5.17 9.65
CA LEU A 13 13.73 4.27 8.52
C LEU A 13 14.99 3.45 8.28
N LYS A 14 14.81 2.14 8.05
CA LYS A 14 15.86 1.28 7.49
C LYS A 14 16.21 1.71 6.07
N GLU A 15 17.35 1.26 5.55
CA GLU A 15 17.76 1.56 4.16
C GLU A 15 16.70 1.10 3.13
N ASP A 16 16.08 -0.06 3.34
CA ASP A 16 14.98 -0.59 2.53
C ASP A 16 13.59 -0.03 2.93
N GLY A 17 13.54 0.89 3.88
CA GLY A 17 12.31 1.48 4.40
C GLY A 17 11.60 2.41 3.40
N VAL A 18 10.30 2.56 3.60
CA VAL A 18 9.42 3.43 2.79
C VAL A 18 8.53 4.26 3.70
N ILE A 19 8.29 5.51 3.31
CA ILE A 19 7.31 6.41 3.96
C ILE A 19 6.17 6.73 3.00
N PHE A 20 4.97 6.80 3.56
CA PHE A 20 3.75 7.19 2.87
C PHE A 20 3.16 8.42 3.57
N VAL A 21 2.85 9.48 2.84
CA VAL A 21 2.22 10.67 3.40
C VAL A 21 0.97 11.01 2.62
N SER A 22 -0.21 10.81 3.23
CA SER A 22 -1.50 11.21 2.66
C SER A 22 -1.67 12.72 2.72
N ILE A 23 -2.11 13.33 1.63
CA ILE A 23 -2.30 14.79 1.53
C ILE A 23 -3.38 15.12 0.49
N ASP A 24 -4.10 16.22 0.70
CA ASP A 24 -5.03 16.79 -0.28
C ASP A 24 -4.30 17.80 -1.20
N ASP A 25 -5.03 18.42 -2.14
CA ASP A 25 -4.46 19.41 -3.05
C ASP A 25 -3.85 20.64 -2.35
N SER A 26 -4.35 20.99 -1.16
CA SER A 26 -4.03 22.25 -0.48
C SER A 26 -2.53 22.42 -0.24
N GLU A 27 -1.86 21.35 0.16
CA GLU A 27 -0.45 21.38 0.59
C GLU A 27 0.44 20.36 -0.14
N GLN A 28 -0.09 19.62 -1.12
CA GLN A 28 0.63 18.53 -1.79
C GLN A 28 1.93 18.98 -2.44
N ALA A 29 1.92 20.11 -3.14
CA ALA A 29 3.09 20.62 -3.85
C ALA A 29 4.20 21.04 -2.87
N TYR A 30 3.84 21.77 -1.82
CA TYR A 30 4.79 22.21 -0.79
C TYR A 30 5.36 21.03 -0.01
N LEU A 31 4.52 20.04 0.31
CA LEU A 31 4.94 18.81 0.95
C LEU A 31 5.92 18.02 0.07
N LYS A 32 5.66 17.92 -1.24
CA LYS A 32 6.55 17.25 -2.19
C LYS A 32 7.95 17.89 -2.18
N VAL A 33 8.02 19.22 -2.25
CA VAL A 33 9.30 19.96 -2.20
C VAL A 33 10.03 19.72 -0.88
N LEU A 34 9.32 19.76 0.25
CA LEU A 34 9.90 19.47 1.57
C LEU A 34 10.42 18.02 1.65
N MET A 35 9.68 17.06 1.10
CA MET A 35 10.11 15.66 1.08
C MET A 35 11.30 15.43 0.15
N ASP A 36 11.41 16.15 -0.98
CA ASP A 36 12.60 16.12 -1.84
C ASP A 36 13.84 16.59 -1.08
N GLU A 37 13.74 17.69 -0.32
CA GLU A 37 14.85 18.19 0.50
C GLU A 37 15.28 17.17 1.58
N ILE A 38 14.31 16.52 2.23
CA ILE A 38 14.60 15.62 3.35
C ILE A 38 15.05 14.24 2.88
N PHE A 39 14.34 13.64 1.93
CA PHE A 39 14.55 12.26 1.48
C PHE A 39 15.49 12.15 0.28
N GLY A 40 15.65 13.22 -0.51
CA GLY A 40 16.29 13.19 -1.82
C GLY A 40 15.26 12.94 -2.93
N GLU A 41 15.26 13.78 -3.97
CA GLU A 41 14.34 13.64 -5.11
C GLU A 41 14.52 12.29 -5.81
N GLU A 42 15.76 11.78 -5.86
CA GLU A 42 16.10 10.48 -6.41
C GLU A 42 15.42 9.31 -5.68
N ASN A 43 15.00 9.52 -4.42
CA ASN A 43 14.31 8.51 -3.62
C ASN A 43 12.78 8.57 -3.73
N PHE A 44 12.25 9.45 -4.58
CA PHE A 44 10.82 9.52 -4.87
C PHE A 44 10.37 8.30 -5.68
N ILE A 45 9.35 7.59 -5.19
CA ILE A 45 8.82 6.39 -5.83
C ILE A 45 7.63 6.74 -6.72
N ALA A 46 6.61 7.36 -6.14
CA ALA A 46 5.37 7.67 -6.83
C ALA A 46 4.53 8.70 -6.06
N ASN A 47 3.69 9.41 -6.81
CA ASN A 47 2.50 10.05 -6.27
C ASN A 47 1.31 9.13 -6.55
N ILE A 48 0.76 8.54 -5.51
CA ILE A 48 -0.44 7.72 -5.62
C ILE A 48 -1.65 8.64 -5.64
N VAL A 49 -2.49 8.51 -6.66
CA VAL A 49 -3.79 9.18 -6.75
C VAL A 49 -4.84 8.24 -6.19
N TRP A 50 -5.47 8.66 -5.09
CA TRP A 50 -6.51 7.90 -4.42
C TRP A 50 -7.88 8.54 -4.66
N GLN A 51 -8.77 7.85 -5.38
CA GLN A 51 -10.17 8.26 -5.55
C GLN A 51 -10.95 8.04 -4.24
N LYS A 52 -10.84 9.03 -3.34
CA LYS A 52 -11.54 9.06 -2.06
C LYS A 52 -13.06 9.12 -2.23
N LYS A 53 -13.59 9.76 -3.27
CA LYS A 53 -15.03 9.93 -3.50
C LYS A 53 -15.47 9.28 -4.81
N ASN A 54 -16.70 8.75 -4.83
CA ASN A 54 -17.30 8.18 -6.04
C ASN A 54 -17.65 9.28 -7.05
N GLU A 55 -17.78 8.91 -8.33
CA GLU A 55 -18.17 9.82 -9.43
C GLU A 55 -19.45 10.63 -9.17
N GLY A 56 -20.43 10.05 -8.47
CA GLY A 56 -21.68 10.73 -8.10
C GLY A 56 -21.54 11.73 -6.93
N SER A 57 -20.34 11.93 -6.39
CA SER A 57 -20.10 12.86 -5.29
C SER A 57 -19.73 14.26 -5.80
N GLY A 58 -20.04 15.29 -5.02
CA GLY A 58 -19.60 16.65 -5.31
C GLY A 58 -20.34 17.32 -6.46
N GLU A 59 -21.59 16.92 -6.77
CA GLU A 59 -22.44 17.59 -7.77
C GLU A 59 -22.55 19.10 -7.54
N ASP A 60 -22.53 19.53 -6.27
CA ASP A 60 -22.62 20.95 -5.89
C ASP A 60 -21.27 21.69 -5.96
N SER A 61 -20.23 21.08 -6.54
CA SER A 61 -18.91 21.71 -6.66
C SER A 61 -18.97 22.90 -7.62
N LYS A 62 -18.45 24.06 -7.17
CA LYS A 62 -18.50 25.31 -7.95
C LYS A 62 -17.80 25.24 -9.31
N PHE A 63 -16.71 24.48 -9.42
CA PHE A 63 -15.88 24.42 -10.63
C PHE A 63 -15.70 22.99 -11.14
N LEU A 64 -15.03 22.15 -10.34
CA LEU A 64 -14.74 20.76 -10.67
C LEU A 64 -15.02 19.86 -9.47
N LYS A 65 -15.48 18.64 -9.75
CA LYS A 65 -15.63 17.60 -8.74
C LYS A 65 -14.25 17.11 -8.30
N ILE A 66 -13.83 17.51 -7.10
CA ILE A 66 -12.58 17.01 -6.51
C ILE A 66 -12.88 15.70 -5.78
N LEU A 67 -12.54 14.59 -6.45
CA LEU A 67 -12.81 13.22 -6.01
C LEU A 67 -11.56 12.52 -5.43
N THR A 68 -10.39 13.08 -5.66
CA THR A 68 -9.09 12.46 -5.37
C THR A 68 -8.37 13.13 -4.21
N GLU A 69 -7.53 12.34 -3.54
CA GLU A 69 -6.44 12.79 -2.67
C GLU A 69 -5.15 12.09 -3.13
N TYR A 70 -4.03 12.47 -2.51
CA TYR A 70 -2.70 12.00 -2.88
C TYR A 70 -2.04 11.24 -1.74
N VAL A 71 -1.17 10.29 -2.08
CA VAL A 71 -0.20 9.70 -1.15
C VAL A 71 1.18 9.81 -1.78
N LEU A 72 2.04 10.64 -1.19
CA LEU A 72 3.44 10.73 -1.57
C LEU A 72 4.21 9.53 -1.02
N VAL A 73 5.02 8.89 -1.87
CA VAL A 73 5.78 7.70 -1.52
C VAL A 73 7.26 7.92 -1.77
N TYR A 74 8.07 7.74 -0.72
CA TYR A 74 9.53 7.84 -0.77
C TYR A 74 10.17 6.61 -0.16
N ALA A 75 11.21 6.10 -0.82
CA ALA A 75 12.15 5.18 -0.20
C ALA A 75 13.10 5.94 0.73
N ASN A 76 13.71 5.26 1.69
CA ASN A 76 14.91 5.80 2.35
C ASN A 76 16.13 5.70 1.43
N ASN A 77 16.27 4.56 0.73
CA ASN A 77 17.23 4.36 -0.35
C ASN A 77 16.56 3.56 -1.48
N ILE A 78 16.34 4.19 -2.63
CA ILE A 78 15.62 3.60 -3.75
C ILE A 78 16.31 2.36 -4.33
N ASP A 79 17.64 2.29 -4.28
CA ASP A 79 18.43 1.16 -4.79
C ASP A 79 18.28 -0.09 -3.91
N LYS A 80 17.87 0.09 -2.65
CA LYS A 80 17.62 -1.01 -1.69
C LYS A 80 16.16 -1.40 -1.62
N PHE A 81 15.25 -0.50 -2.01
CA PHE A 81 13.81 -0.71 -1.90
C PHE A 81 13.31 -1.80 -2.86
N LYS A 82 12.40 -2.63 -2.37
CA LYS A 82 11.72 -3.67 -3.16
C LYS A 82 10.22 -3.56 -2.94
N THR A 83 9.47 -3.79 -4.00
CA THR A 83 8.00 -3.87 -3.93
C THR A 83 7.53 -5.31 -3.91
N ASN A 84 6.47 -5.56 -3.16
CA ASN A 84 5.68 -6.78 -3.31
C ASN A 84 4.89 -6.73 -4.63
N ASN A 85 4.33 -7.88 -5.01
CA ASN A 85 3.22 -7.95 -5.96
C ASN A 85 1.95 -8.38 -5.21
N TYR A 86 0.78 -8.07 -5.74
CA TYR A 86 -0.47 -8.60 -5.20
C TYR A 86 -1.04 -9.68 -6.11
N ALA A 87 -1.65 -10.69 -5.48
CA ALA A 87 -2.41 -11.71 -6.19
C ALA A 87 -3.55 -11.03 -6.93
N LYS A 88 -3.57 -11.16 -8.26
CA LYS A 88 -4.63 -10.62 -9.08
C LYS A 88 -5.89 -11.43 -8.85
N ASP A 89 -7.00 -10.74 -8.65
CA ASP A 89 -8.31 -11.36 -8.75
C ASP A 89 -8.52 -11.87 -10.18
N ILE A 90 -8.52 -13.19 -10.32
CA ILE A 90 -8.73 -13.87 -11.60
C ILE A 90 -10.22 -14.09 -11.89
N ASP A 91 -11.10 -13.77 -10.95
CA ASP A 91 -12.56 -13.85 -11.06
C ASP A 91 -13.21 -12.46 -11.20
N ASP A 92 -12.40 -11.45 -11.56
CA ASP A 92 -12.80 -10.05 -11.82
C ASP A 92 -13.74 -9.84 -13.03
N GLY A 93 -14.22 -10.93 -13.64
CA GLY A 93 -15.05 -10.92 -14.85
C GLY A 93 -14.29 -10.58 -16.15
N SER A 94 -12.95 -10.43 -16.11
CA SER A 94 -12.16 -10.16 -17.31
C SER A 94 -11.96 -11.40 -18.20
N TYR A 95 -12.04 -12.60 -17.63
CA TYR A 95 -12.02 -13.88 -18.35
C TYR A 95 -13.44 -14.26 -18.75
N LYS A 96 -13.79 -14.05 -20.03
CA LYS A 96 -15.18 -14.09 -20.53
C LYS A 96 -15.50 -15.31 -21.39
N TYR A 97 -14.50 -16.07 -21.79
CA TYR A 97 -14.64 -17.17 -22.74
C TYR A 97 -14.22 -18.50 -22.10
N SER A 98 -14.76 -19.60 -22.60
CA SER A 98 -14.40 -20.95 -22.18
C SER A 98 -14.25 -21.85 -23.41
N ASP A 99 -13.60 -22.99 -23.21
CA ASP A 99 -13.44 -24.07 -24.19
C ASP A 99 -13.34 -25.42 -23.45
N GLU A 100 -13.03 -26.50 -24.18
CA GLU A 100 -12.93 -27.84 -23.61
C GLU A 100 -11.89 -27.97 -22.46
N PHE A 101 -10.97 -27.02 -22.32
CA PHE A 101 -9.94 -27.01 -21.28
C PHE A 101 -10.33 -26.23 -20.02
N VAL A 102 -11.58 -25.74 -19.91
CA VAL A 102 -12.01 -24.91 -18.77
C VAL A 102 -11.74 -25.53 -17.40
N LYS A 103 -11.81 -26.87 -17.29
CA LYS A 103 -11.54 -27.58 -16.03
C LYS A 103 -10.06 -27.54 -15.60
N THR A 104 -9.12 -27.47 -16.55
CA THR A 104 -7.68 -27.54 -16.28
C THR A 104 -6.99 -26.18 -16.43
N ARG A 105 -7.42 -25.37 -17.40
CA ARG A 105 -6.85 -24.04 -17.70
C ARG A 105 -7.68 -22.89 -17.13
N GLY A 106 -8.97 -23.12 -16.83
CA GLY A 106 -9.92 -22.07 -16.45
C GLY A 106 -10.53 -21.35 -17.66
N MET A 107 -11.29 -20.30 -17.41
CA MET A 107 -11.77 -19.39 -18.46
C MET A 107 -10.59 -18.61 -19.07
N TYR A 108 -10.78 -18.07 -20.27
CA TYR A 108 -9.77 -17.25 -20.94
C TYR A 108 -10.31 -15.90 -21.39
N LYS A 109 -9.38 -14.99 -21.67
CA LYS A 109 -9.62 -13.75 -22.40
C LYS A 109 -8.76 -13.70 -23.65
N LEU A 110 -9.19 -12.90 -24.61
CA LEU A 110 -8.48 -12.72 -25.87
C LEU A 110 -7.59 -11.48 -25.80
N ASN A 111 -6.31 -11.65 -26.09
CA ASN A 111 -5.39 -10.54 -26.26
C ASN A 111 -4.98 -10.48 -27.74
N GLN A 112 -5.11 -9.29 -28.36
CA GLN A 112 -4.69 -9.07 -29.75
C GLN A 112 -3.21 -9.47 -29.94
N LEU A 113 -2.92 -10.33 -30.92
CA LEU A 113 -1.58 -10.91 -31.07
C LEU A 113 -0.58 -9.97 -31.76
N ASP A 114 -1.05 -8.98 -32.51
CA ASP A 114 -0.25 -7.90 -33.09
C ASP A 114 -0.41 -6.58 -32.34
N ARG A 115 0.63 -5.74 -32.42
CA ARG A 115 0.63 -4.36 -31.94
C ARG A 115 1.66 -3.54 -32.72
N ALA A 116 1.48 -2.23 -32.76
CA ALA A 116 2.58 -1.32 -33.02
C ALA A 116 3.58 -1.41 -31.85
N SER A 117 4.75 -2.00 -32.10
CA SER A 117 5.82 -2.16 -31.11
C SER A 117 6.72 -0.92 -31.04
N LEU A 118 7.52 -0.81 -29.98
CA LEU A 118 8.48 0.31 -29.83
C LEU A 118 9.58 0.30 -30.90
N THR A 119 9.95 -0.91 -31.32
CA THR A 119 10.89 -1.15 -32.41
C THR A 119 10.29 -2.23 -33.30
N TRP A 120 10.30 -2.00 -34.61
CA TRP A 120 9.96 -3.01 -35.60
C TRP A 120 11.06 -4.08 -35.68
N SER A 121 10.64 -5.34 -35.81
CA SER A 121 11.51 -6.51 -35.92
C SER A 121 11.01 -7.39 -37.06
N GLU A 122 11.84 -7.55 -38.09
CA GLU A 122 11.54 -8.39 -39.27
C GLU A 122 11.16 -9.82 -38.88
N SER A 123 11.86 -10.40 -37.89
CA SER A 123 11.59 -11.76 -37.38
C SER A 123 10.20 -11.95 -36.76
N LEU A 124 9.51 -10.86 -36.42
CA LEU A 124 8.16 -10.85 -35.85
C LEU A 124 7.10 -10.32 -36.82
N ASP A 125 7.49 -9.93 -38.04
CA ASP A 125 6.59 -9.36 -39.04
C ASP A 125 6.39 -10.30 -40.24
N PHE A 126 5.84 -11.48 -40.00
CA PHE A 126 5.66 -12.51 -41.04
C PHE A 126 4.18 -12.81 -41.30
N PRO A 127 3.81 -13.28 -42.50
CA PRO A 127 2.45 -13.76 -42.76
C PRO A 127 2.18 -15.07 -42.01
N ILE A 128 0.96 -15.22 -41.48
CA ILE A 128 0.46 -16.48 -40.90
C ILE A 128 -0.57 -17.06 -41.86
N SER A 129 -0.34 -18.28 -42.35
CA SER A 129 -1.34 -19.03 -43.13
C SER A 129 -2.12 -19.97 -42.22
N HIS A 130 -3.45 -19.84 -42.22
CA HIS A 130 -4.33 -20.73 -41.46
C HIS A 130 -5.67 -20.90 -42.18
N ASN A 131 -6.12 -22.14 -42.39
CA ASN A 131 -7.36 -22.50 -43.07
C ASN A 131 -7.58 -21.77 -44.41
N GLY A 132 -6.53 -21.70 -45.24
CA GLY A 132 -6.58 -21.06 -46.56
C GLY A 132 -6.65 -19.52 -46.53
N LYS A 133 -6.51 -18.89 -45.36
CA LYS A 133 -6.43 -17.43 -45.19
C LYS A 133 -5.05 -17.00 -44.71
N ILE A 134 -4.62 -15.83 -45.15
CA ILE A 134 -3.35 -15.21 -44.73
C ILE A 134 -3.64 -14.02 -43.81
N TYR A 135 -2.91 -13.97 -42.71
CA TYR A 135 -3.00 -12.93 -41.69
C TYR A 135 -1.67 -12.17 -41.62
N TYR A 136 -1.76 -10.84 -41.54
CA TYR A 136 -0.61 -9.93 -41.49
C TYR A 136 -0.69 -9.06 -40.23
N PRO A 137 0.45 -8.72 -39.58
CA PRO A 137 0.47 -7.72 -38.53
C PRO A 137 -0.07 -6.37 -39.03
N GLY A 138 -0.94 -5.74 -38.25
CA GLY A 138 -1.65 -4.52 -38.66
C GLY A 138 -2.77 -4.80 -39.67
N ARG A 139 -3.11 -6.07 -39.92
CA ARG A 139 -4.27 -6.54 -40.69
C ARG A 139 -4.28 -6.06 -42.15
N SER A 140 -3.11 -5.71 -42.70
CA SER A 140 -2.95 -5.15 -44.04
C SER A 140 -1.73 -5.74 -44.74
N GLU A 141 -1.98 -6.50 -45.81
CA GLU A 141 -0.96 -7.02 -46.71
C GLU A 141 -0.14 -5.90 -47.35
N LYS A 142 -0.82 -4.84 -47.83
CA LYS A 142 -0.17 -3.67 -48.41
C LYS A 142 0.83 -3.03 -47.44
N ASN A 143 0.45 -2.88 -46.17
CA ASN A 143 1.35 -2.28 -45.18
C ASN A 143 2.50 -3.23 -44.84
N TRP A 144 2.25 -4.53 -44.76
CA TRP A 144 3.30 -5.54 -44.58
C TRP A 144 4.33 -5.51 -45.72
N GLN A 145 3.87 -5.48 -46.99
CA GLN A 145 4.75 -5.36 -48.16
C GLN A 145 5.56 -4.06 -48.13
N SER A 146 4.93 -2.95 -47.74
CA SER A 146 5.61 -1.66 -47.58
C SER A 146 6.76 -1.75 -46.58
N ARG A 147 6.53 -2.36 -45.41
CA ARG A 147 7.58 -2.54 -44.38
C ARG A 147 8.74 -3.38 -44.91
N HIS A 148 8.45 -4.47 -45.61
CA HIS A 148 9.48 -5.35 -46.20
C HIS A 148 10.17 -4.76 -47.42
N SER A 149 9.66 -3.66 -47.98
CA SER A 149 10.32 -2.86 -49.01
C SER A 149 11.22 -1.76 -48.43
N GLY A 150 11.46 -1.78 -47.11
CA GLY A 150 12.23 -0.75 -46.39
C GLY A 150 11.41 0.45 -45.90
N ASN A 151 10.11 0.49 -46.19
CA ASN A 151 9.22 1.58 -45.76
C ASN A 151 8.50 1.20 -44.46
N HIS A 152 9.26 1.12 -43.37
CA HIS A 152 8.75 0.91 -42.01
C HIS A 152 9.12 2.06 -41.09
N ALA A 153 8.28 2.35 -40.11
CA ALA A 153 8.63 3.27 -39.03
C ALA A 153 9.53 2.58 -37.99
N THR A 154 10.16 3.35 -37.11
CA THR A 154 10.80 2.78 -35.91
C THR A 154 9.77 2.02 -35.08
N LYS A 155 8.59 2.61 -34.89
CA LYS A 155 7.44 1.98 -34.22
C LYS A 155 6.46 1.47 -35.26
N ASP A 156 6.39 0.16 -35.46
CA ASP A 156 5.50 -0.42 -36.47
C ASP A 156 4.89 -1.76 -36.02
N TRP A 157 3.93 -2.24 -36.81
CA TRP A 157 3.15 -3.45 -36.54
C TRP A 157 4.00 -4.71 -36.68
N GLN A 158 3.92 -5.56 -35.66
CA GLN A 158 4.50 -6.90 -35.65
C GLN A 158 3.68 -7.81 -34.73
N TRP A 159 3.90 -9.12 -34.83
CA TRP A 159 3.37 -10.09 -33.86
C TRP A 159 4.08 -9.96 -32.52
N ARG A 160 3.38 -10.34 -31.45
CA ARG A 160 3.96 -10.44 -30.10
C ARG A 160 4.65 -11.79 -29.86
N TRP A 161 4.41 -12.79 -30.69
CA TRP A 161 4.96 -14.14 -30.58
C TRP A 161 5.78 -14.47 -31.82
N SER A 162 6.86 -15.24 -31.63
CA SER A 162 7.65 -15.78 -32.74
C SER A 162 6.83 -16.78 -33.56
N LYS A 163 7.31 -17.10 -34.77
CA LYS A 163 6.63 -18.06 -35.66
C LYS A 163 6.47 -19.42 -35.00
N GLU A 164 7.51 -19.91 -34.33
CA GLU A 164 7.51 -21.17 -33.58
C GLU A 164 6.47 -21.13 -32.46
N LYS A 165 6.39 -20.01 -31.74
CA LYS A 165 5.44 -19.86 -30.64
C LYS A 165 3.99 -19.78 -31.13
N ILE A 166 3.76 -19.17 -32.29
CA ILE A 166 2.44 -19.16 -32.94
C ILE A 166 2.04 -20.57 -33.36
N ASN A 167 2.94 -21.33 -34.00
CA ASN A 167 2.67 -22.71 -34.38
C ASN A 167 2.31 -23.57 -33.16
N TRP A 168 3.11 -23.50 -32.09
CA TRP A 168 2.79 -24.14 -30.82
C TRP A 168 1.41 -23.71 -30.30
N GLY A 169 1.09 -22.43 -30.41
CA GLY A 169 -0.18 -21.88 -29.96
C GLY A 169 -1.38 -22.38 -30.76
N ILE A 170 -1.21 -22.61 -32.06
CA ILE A 170 -2.23 -23.22 -32.92
C ILE A 170 -2.44 -24.68 -32.51
N GLU A 171 -1.35 -25.44 -32.38
CA GLU A 171 -1.38 -26.86 -32.00
C GLU A 171 -1.99 -27.09 -30.61
N ASN A 172 -1.79 -26.16 -29.67
CA ASN A 172 -2.23 -26.29 -28.28
C ASN A 172 -3.55 -25.55 -27.96
N ASN A 173 -4.25 -25.05 -28.99
CA ASN A 173 -5.51 -24.31 -28.88
C ASN A 173 -5.40 -22.98 -28.08
N PHE A 174 -4.26 -22.30 -28.14
CA PHE A 174 -4.00 -20.97 -27.56
C PHE A 174 -4.18 -19.82 -28.55
N ILE A 175 -4.40 -20.08 -29.84
CA ILE A 175 -4.60 -19.05 -30.86
C ILE A 175 -6.04 -19.07 -31.37
N VAL A 176 -6.62 -17.88 -31.53
CA VAL A 176 -7.95 -17.71 -32.14
C VAL A 176 -7.83 -16.78 -33.34
N PHE A 177 -8.28 -17.26 -34.49
CA PHE A 177 -8.40 -16.46 -35.71
C PHE A 177 -9.83 -15.95 -35.85
N LYS A 178 -10.02 -14.63 -35.93
CA LYS A 178 -11.34 -14.02 -36.11
C LYS A 178 -11.26 -12.91 -37.14
N ASN A 179 -11.99 -13.06 -38.24
CA ASN A 179 -11.94 -12.17 -39.40
C ASN A 179 -10.52 -12.02 -39.93
N LYS A 180 -9.92 -10.82 -39.85
CA LYS A 180 -8.52 -10.52 -40.20
C LYS A 180 -7.60 -10.40 -38.98
N SER A 181 -8.09 -10.72 -37.78
CA SER A 181 -7.37 -10.59 -36.52
C SER A 181 -6.94 -11.94 -35.98
N VAL A 182 -5.79 -11.95 -35.32
CA VAL A 182 -5.27 -13.10 -34.58
C VAL A 182 -5.18 -12.71 -33.10
N TYR A 183 -5.61 -13.61 -32.23
CA TYR A 183 -5.61 -13.42 -30.78
C TYR A 183 -4.89 -14.58 -30.10
N SER A 184 -4.15 -14.29 -29.04
CA SER A 184 -3.75 -15.29 -28.05
C SER A 184 -4.82 -15.40 -26.96
N LYS A 185 -5.17 -16.62 -26.57
CA LYS A 185 -5.92 -16.91 -25.34
C LYS A 185 -4.99 -16.77 -24.15
N GLN A 186 -5.41 -15.99 -23.15
CA GLN A 186 -4.81 -15.97 -21.84
C GLN A 186 -5.79 -16.60 -20.86
N TYR A 187 -5.42 -17.75 -20.31
CA TYR A 187 -6.23 -18.53 -19.38
C TYR A 187 -6.02 -18.06 -17.92
N GLN A 188 -6.98 -18.38 -17.03
CA GLN A 188 -6.90 -18.06 -15.61
C GLN A 188 -5.72 -18.77 -14.93
N TYR A 189 -5.64 -20.10 -15.08
CA TYR A 189 -4.76 -20.94 -14.25
C TYR A 189 -3.43 -21.30 -14.90
N VAL A 190 -3.28 -21.09 -16.22
CA VAL A 190 -2.04 -21.40 -16.94
C VAL A 190 -1.47 -20.20 -17.68
N ASP A 191 -0.14 -20.17 -17.80
CA ASP A 191 0.58 -19.20 -18.60
C ASP A 191 0.46 -19.51 -20.11
N ASN A 192 1.13 -18.70 -20.93
CA ASN A 192 1.15 -18.89 -22.38
C ASN A 192 2.06 -20.05 -22.81
N ASN A 193 2.52 -20.92 -21.91
CA ASN A 193 3.25 -22.16 -22.15
C ASN A 193 2.50 -23.37 -21.57
N ASN A 194 1.24 -23.19 -21.19
CA ASN A 194 0.39 -24.20 -20.57
C ASN A 194 0.95 -24.72 -19.22
N GLN A 195 1.69 -23.87 -18.49
CA GLN A 195 2.18 -24.15 -17.14
C GLN A 195 1.30 -23.46 -16.10
N LEU A 196 1.04 -24.13 -14.97
CA LEU A 196 0.27 -23.54 -13.88
C LEU A 196 0.93 -22.24 -13.38
N VAL A 197 0.13 -21.21 -13.16
CA VAL A 197 0.63 -19.90 -12.74
C VAL A 197 -0.34 -19.21 -11.80
N ASN A 198 0.20 -18.58 -10.75
CA ASN A 198 -0.52 -17.60 -9.96
C ASN A 198 -0.37 -16.24 -10.65
N ARG A 199 -1.50 -15.58 -10.93
CA ARG A 199 -1.47 -14.29 -11.61
C ARG A 199 -1.21 -13.20 -10.59
N ASP A 200 0.00 -12.66 -10.60
CA ASP A 200 0.34 -11.50 -9.77
C ASP A 200 0.29 -10.21 -10.60
N SER A 201 0.11 -9.07 -9.94
CA SER A 201 0.16 -7.74 -10.55
C SER A 201 0.98 -6.79 -9.71
N LYS A 202 1.63 -5.84 -10.39
CA LYS A 202 2.30 -4.72 -9.74
C LYS A 202 1.25 -3.75 -9.21
N PHE A 203 1.56 -3.11 -8.09
CA PHE A 203 0.74 -2.05 -7.51
C PHE A 203 0.59 -0.88 -8.50
N SER A 204 -0.64 -0.36 -8.61
CA SER A 204 -0.95 0.82 -9.41
C SER A 204 -0.80 2.07 -8.56
N ASN A 205 -0.30 3.16 -9.12
CA ASN A 205 -0.34 4.46 -8.46
C ASN A 205 -1.72 5.14 -8.57
N LEU A 206 -2.74 4.45 -9.11
CA LEU A 206 -4.12 4.87 -9.11
C LEU A 206 -4.97 3.87 -8.30
N ILE A 207 -5.59 4.35 -7.23
CA ILE A 207 -6.47 3.57 -6.35
C ILE A 207 -7.90 4.09 -6.50
N TYR A 208 -8.78 3.28 -7.08
CA TYR A 208 -10.21 3.59 -7.24
C TYR A 208 -11.15 2.57 -6.59
N SER A 209 -10.63 1.46 -6.07
CA SER A 209 -11.42 0.38 -5.48
C SER A 209 -11.81 0.62 -4.01
N VAL A 210 -11.21 1.61 -3.35
CA VAL A 210 -11.43 1.90 -1.93
C VAL A 210 -11.78 3.38 -1.81
N HIS A 211 -12.95 3.70 -1.24
CA HIS A 211 -13.41 5.08 -1.07
C HIS A 211 -13.42 5.50 0.40
N GLY A 212 -13.33 6.80 0.67
CA GLY A 212 -13.28 7.35 2.04
C GLY A 212 -14.52 7.05 2.87
N SER A 213 -15.69 6.92 2.24
CA SER A 213 -16.95 6.53 2.91
C SER A 213 -16.86 5.14 3.58
N VAL A 214 -16.02 4.25 3.05
CA VAL A 214 -15.78 2.92 3.63
C VAL A 214 -15.18 3.05 5.03
N GLY A 215 -14.23 3.97 5.25
CA GLY A 215 -13.64 4.19 6.58
C GLY A 215 -14.67 4.62 7.62
N THR A 216 -15.63 5.46 7.22
CA THR A 216 -16.75 5.87 8.09
C THR A 216 -17.67 4.69 8.40
N SER A 217 -17.96 3.84 7.41
CA SER A 217 -18.77 2.62 7.62
C SER A 217 -18.07 1.63 8.54
N GLU A 218 -16.78 1.34 8.31
CA GLU A 218 -15.96 0.48 9.16
C GLU A 218 -15.92 0.99 10.62
N GLN A 219 -15.84 2.31 10.82
CA GLN A 219 -15.92 2.88 12.16
C GLN A 219 -17.29 2.62 12.81
N LYS A 220 -18.40 2.85 12.09
CA LYS A 220 -19.74 2.63 12.61
C LYS A 220 -19.97 1.16 13.00
N GLU A 221 -19.36 0.22 12.28
CA GLU A 221 -19.44 -1.20 12.65
C GLU A 221 -18.76 -1.50 13.99
N ILE A 222 -17.74 -0.72 14.38
CA ILE A 222 -16.98 -0.91 15.63
C ILE A 222 -17.60 -0.12 16.80
N PHE A 223 -18.05 1.11 16.56
CA PHE A 223 -18.49 2.05 17.60
C PHE A 223 -19.99 2.29 17.65
N THR A 224 -20.77 1.75 16.71
CA THR A 224 -22.20 2.02 16.49
C THR A 224 -22.50 3.45 16.04
N ASN A 225 -21.79 4.44 16.59
CA ASN A 225 -21.90 5.86 16.28
C ASN A 225 -20.65 6.38 15.56
N LYS A 226 -20.80 7.54 14.90
CA LYS A 226 -19.67 8.28 14.34
C LYS A 226 -18.94 9.00 15.49
N ILE A 227 -17.67 8.65 15.71
CA ILE A 227 -16.84 9.22 16.79
C ILE A 227 -15.57 9.91 16.26
N PHE A 228 -15.29 9.78 14.96
CA PHE A 228 -14.18 10.45 14.28
C PHE A 228 -14.64 10.85 12.88
N ASP A 229 -14.24 12.04 12.43
CA ASP A 229 -14.85 12.60 11.21
C ASP A 229 -14.34 11.99 9.92
N HIS A 230 -13.04 11.73 9.85
CA HIS A 230 -12.37 11.37 8.60
C HIS A 230 -11.40 10.19 8.78
N PRO A 231 -11.88 9.02 9.26
CA PRO A 231 -11.04 7.85 9.36
C PRO A 231 -10.63 7.41 7.95
N LYS A 232 -9.34 7.11 7.76
CA LYS A 232 -8.91 6.44 6.53
C LYS A 232 -9.49 5.00 6.51
N PRO A 233 -9.85 4.44 5.34
CA PRO A 233 -10.34 3.06 5.24
C PRO A 233 -9.21 2.04 5.49
N VAL A 234 -9.52 0.93 6.16
CA VAL A 234 -8.55 -0.16 6.43
C VAL A 234 -7.95 -0.68 5.13
N GLY A 235 -8.76 -0.85 4.07
CA GLY A 235 -8.29 -1.31 2.76
C GLY A 235 -7.20 -0.43 2.12
N LEU A 236 -7.24 0.89 2.33
CA LEU A 236 -6.20 1.79 1.83
C LEU A 236 -4.88 1.54 2.55
N LEU A 237 -4.90 1.46 3.88
CA LEU A 237 -3.69 1.24 4.67
C LEU A 237 -3.10 -0.16 4.42
N ARG A 238 -3.96 -1.16 4.22
CA ARG A 238 -3.53 -2.51 3.80
C ARG A 238 -2.80 -2.48 2.46
N PHE A 239 -3.32 -1.74 1.48
CA PHE A 239 -2.66 -1.56 0.19
C PHE A 239 -1.26 -0.93 0.35
N LEU A 240 -1.15 0.14 1.15
CA LEU A 240 0.12 0.85 1.35
C LEU A 240 1.15 -0.01 2.12
N ILE A 241 0.74 -0.63 3.22
CA ILE A 241 1.63 -1.48 4.04
C ILE A 241 2.12 -2.69 3.22
N ASN A 242 1.23 -3.30 2.43
CA ASN A 242 1.55 -4.47 1.63
C ASN A 242 2.42 -4.17 0.40
N LEU A 243 2.66 -2.88 0.07
CA LEU A 243 3.63 -2.51 -0.96
C LEU A 243 5.04 -3.00 -0.59
N HIS A 244 5.40 -3.00 0.70
CA HIS A 244 6.68 -3.52 1.18
C HIS A 244 6.58 -5.04 1.42
N PRO A 245 7.48 -5.88 0.88
CA PRO A 245 7.36 -7.34 0.92
C PRO A 245 7.64 -7.96 2.29
N ASN A 246 8.27 -7.23 3.21
CA ASN A 246 8.61 -7.76 4.53
C ASN A 246 7.38 -7.94 5.45
N LYS A 247 6.99 -9.19 5.66
CA LYS A 247 5.90 -9.60 6.57
C LYS A 247 6.22 -9.50 8.07
N SER A 248 7.43 -9.07 8.42
CA SER A 248 7.90 -8.79 9.80
C SER A 248 8.25 -7.31 10.01
N ALA A 249 7.81 -6.44 9.09
CA ALA A 249 8.10 -5.01 9.16
C ALA A 249 7.58 -4.37 10.47
N ARG A 250 8.26 -3.29 10.89
CA ARG A 250 7.81 -2.40 11.96
C ARG A 250 7.15 -1.18 11.32
N ILE A 251 5.89 -0.92 11.64
CA ILE A 251 5.09 0.15 11.08
C ILE A 251 4.99 1.26 12.12
N LEU A 252 5.36 2.48 11.74
CA LEU A 252 5.19 3.67 12.58
C LEU A 252 4.16 4.59 11.94
N ASP A 253 3.15 4.99 12.70
CA ASP A 253 2.21 6.04 12.32
C ASP A 253 2.16 7.10 13.42
N PHE A 254 2.82 8.23 13.16
CA PHE A 254 2.91 9.33 14.10
C PHE A 254 1.82 10.41 13.91
N TYR A 255 0.78 10.09 13.15
CA TYR A 255 -0.46 10.87 12.99
C TYR A 255 -1.69 9.92 13.02
N THR A 256 -1.74 9.04 14.02
CA THR A 256 -2.58 7.84 13.94
C THR A 256 -4.10 8.10 13.86
N GLY A 257 -4.58 9.24 14.35
CA GLY A 257 -5.99 9.60 14.35
C GLY A 257 -6.86 8.49 14.95
N SER A 258 -7.71 7.88 14.13
CA SER A 258 -8.63 6.81 14.55
C SER A 258 -8.00 5.44 14.77
N GLY A 259 -6.68 5.26 14.60
CA GLY A 259 -6.03 3.94 14.78
C GLY A 259 -6.22 2.98 13.61
N THR A 260 -6.52 3.46 12.40
CA THR A 260 -6.73 2.62 11.21
C THR A 260 -5.48 1.82 10.85
N THR A 261 -4.29 2.41 10.98
CA THR A 261 -3.02 1.74 10.67
C THR A 261 -2.81 0.47 11.50
N GLY A 262 -3.07 0.52 12.81
CA GLY A 262 -2.98 -0.67 13.67
C GLY A 262 -3.95 -1.77 13.25
N HIS A 263 -5.21 -1.40 12.93
CA HIS A 263 -6.21 -2.35 12.40
C HIS A 263 -5.71 -3.00 11.09
N ALA A 264 -5.20 -2.21 10.15
CA ALA A 264 -4.69 -2.74 8.88
C ALA A 264 -3.52 -3.72 9.06
N VAL A 265 -2.63 -3.47 10.02
CA VAL A 265 -1.53 -4.37 10.36
C VAL A 265 -2.05 -5.71 10.93
N MET A 266 -3.01 -5.66 11.86
CA MET A 266 -3.62 -6.88 12.43
C MET A 266 -4.31 -7.71 11.35
N GLU A 267 -5.04 -7.07 10.44
CA GLU A 267 -5.72 -7.76 9.35
C GLU A 267 -4.73 -8.41 8.38
N LEU A 268 -3.66 -7.69 7.97
CA LEU A 268 -2.63 -8.27 7.10
C LEU A 268 -1.97 -9.48 7.73
N ASN A 269 -1.59 -9.41 9.01
CA ASN A 269 -0.96 -10.54 9.71
C ASN A 269 -1.89 -11.76 9.76
N LYS A 270 -3.19 -11.55 10.00
CA LYS A 270 -4.20 -12.61 9.98
C LYS A 270 -4.35 -13.23 8.59
N GLU A 271 -4.34 -12.42 7.54
CA GLU A 271 -4.52 -12.86 6.15
C GLU A 271 -3.32 -13.63 5.61
N ASP A 272 -2.11 -13.12 5.86
CA ASP A 272 -0.90 -13.60 5.19
C ASP A 272 0.09 -14.35 6.09
N GLY A 273 -0.30 -14.59 7.35
CA GLY A 273 0.50 -15.25 8.38
C GLY A 273 1.71 -14.42 8.85
N GLY A 274 1.74 -13.13 8.55
CA GLY A 274 2.81 -12.22 8.95
C GLY A 274 2.85 -11.94 10.44
N ASN A 275 3.94 -11.29 10.86
CA ASN A 275 4.21 -10.87 12.24
C ASN A 275 4.66 -9.40 12.27
N ARG A 276 4.07 -8.57 11.42
CA ARG A 276 4.29 -7.13 11.40
C ARG A 276 3.92 -6.53 12.76
N THR A 277 4.70 -5.57 13.23
CA THR A 277 4.41 -4.84 14.48
C THR A 277 4.11 -3.39 14.16
N PHE A 278 3.36 -2.71 15.03
CA PHE A 278 3.02 -1.30 14.84
C PHE A 278 3.26 -0.46 16.09
N THR A 279 3.57 0.82 15.87
CA THR A 279 3.66 1.86 16.89
C THR A 279 2.84 3.05 16.39
N LEU A 280 1.89 3.49 17.21
CA LEU A 280 0.97 4.58 16.88
C LEU A 280 1.21 5.74 17.84
N VAL A 281 1.31 6.95 17.31
CA VAL A 281 1.49 8.18 18.10
C VAL A 281 0.42 9.19 17.71
N THR A 282 -0.15 9.83 18.73
CA THR A 282 -1.11 10.93 18.61
C THR A 282 -0.85 11.93 19.73
N ASN A 283 -1.17 13.21 19.48
CA ASN A 283 -1.08 14.27 20.49
C ASN A 283 -2.20 14.18 21.55
N ASN A 284 -3.12 13.20 21.43
CA ASN A 284 -4.28 13.00 22.29
C ASN A 284 -5.20 14.23 22.41
N GLU A 285 -5.17 15.13 21.42
CA GLU A 285 -6.13 16.23 21.36
C GLU A 285 -7.55 15.67 21.36
N ASN A 286 -8.47 16.31 22.10
CA ASN A 286 -9.86 15.86 22.24
C ASN A 286 -10.01 14.39 22.70
N ASN A 287 -9.03 13.87 23.45
CA ASN A 287 -8.98 12.47 23.89
C ASN A 287 -8.99 11.45 22.74
N ILE A 288 -8.46 11.82 21.56
CA ILE A 288 -8.40 10.93 20.39
C ILE A 288 -7.63 9.64 20.71
N ALA A 289 -6.57 9.70 21.52
CA ALA A 289 -5.78 8.51 21.83
C ALA A 289 -6.61 7.49 22.62
N THR A 290 -7.30 7.94 23.67
CA THR A 290 -8.04 7.04 24.57
C THR A 290 -9.40 6.66 24.01
N ASN A 291 -10.21 7.64 23.60
CA ASN A 291 -11.62 7.44 23.28
C ASN A 291 -11.84 6.94 21.85
N VAL A 292 -10.85 7.11 20.96
CA VAL A 292 -10.97 6.75 19.54
C VAL A 292 -9.95 5.67 19.16
N CYS A 293 -8.66 5.97 19.24
CA CYS A 293 -7.61 5.08 18.74
C CYS A 293 -7.50 3.80 19.57
N TYR A 294 -7.27 3.95 20.89
CA TYR A 294 -7.15 2.83 21.80
C TYR A 294 -8.44 2.02 21.84
N GLU A 295 -9.59 2.67 22.04
CA GLU A 295 -10.88 1.98 22.09
C GLU A 295 -11.19 1.22 20.79
N ARG A 296 -10.82 1.75 19.60
CA ARG A 296 -10.96 1.03 18.32
C ARG A 296 -10.18 -0.27 18.36
N LEU A 297 -8.89 -0.18 18.70
CA LEU A 297 -7.98 -1.31 18.70
C LEU A 297 -8.36 -2.32 19.78
N TYR A 298 -8.75 -1.86 20.97
CA TYR A 298 -9.23 -2.70 22.05
C TYR A 298 -10.46 -3.51 21.63
N ARG A 299 -11.46 -2.86 21.03
CA ARG A 299 -12.69 -3.51 20.54
C ARG A 299 -12.40 -4.62 19.53
N ILE A 300 -11.62 -4.34 18.49
CA ILE A 300 -11.32 -5.35 17.46
C ILE A 300 -10.38 -6.45 17.96
N ASN A 301 -9.54 -6.14 18.96
CA ASN A 301 -8.57 -7.08 19.48
C ASN A 301 -9.18 -8.07 20.48
N ASN A 302 -10.13 -7.61 21.29
CA ASN A 302 -10.76 -8.40 22.35
C ASN A 302 -12.20 -8.83 22.02
N GLY A 303 -12.84 -8.23 21.02
CA GLY A 303 -14.24 -8.46 20.70
C GLY A 303 -15.23 -7.81 21.68
N ILE A 304 -14.73 -6.92 22.56
CA ILE A 304 -15.51 -6.21 23.58
C ILE A 304 -14.96 -4.80 23.76
N SER A 305 -15.81 -3.84 24.15
CA SER A 305 -15.37 -2.48 24.47
C SER A 305 -14.68 -2.38 25.83
N THR A 306 -13.99 -1.27 26.11
CA THR A 306 -13.46 -1.01 27.46
C THR A 306 -14.55 -0.88 28.52
N ASN A 307 -15.80 -0.66 28.11
CA ASN A 307 -16.98 -0.59 28.98
C ASN A 307 -17.78 -1.91 29.02
N ASN A 308 -17.18 -3.03 28.57
CA ASN A 308 -17.79 -4.36 28.53
C ASN A 308 -19.00 -4.50 27.58
N GLU A 309 -19.08 -3.69 26.53
CA GLU A 309 -20.09 -3.82 25.48
C GLU A 309 -19.61 -4.79 24.39
N SER A 310 -20.45 -5.76 24.03
CA SER A 310 -20.15 -6.78 23.02
C SER A 310 -21.25 -6.90 21.96
N ASN A 311 -21.93 -5.80 21.62
CA ASN A 311 -23.11 -5.79 20.75
C ASN A 311 -22.95 -4.92 19.49
N PHE A 312 -21.73 -4.77 18.97
CA PHE A 312 -21.44 -3.98 17.76
C PHE A 312 -21.33 -4.88 16.52
N GLU A 313 -21.59 -4.34 15.33
CA GLU A 313 -21.71 -5.15 14.09
C GLU A 313 -20.42 -5.88 13.69
N TRP A 314 -19.26 -5.31 14.00
CA TRP A 314 -17.97 -5.84 13.56
C TRP A 314 -17.74 -7.28 14.03
N ILE A 315 -18.08 -7.63 15.28
CA ILE A 315 -17.86 -9.00 15.83
C ILE A 315 -18.78 -10.06 15.22
N LYS A 316 -19.90 -9.65 14.59
CA LYS A 316 -20.80 -10.59 13.92
C LYS A 316 -20.16 -11.16 12.66
N LYS A 317 -19.24 -10.40 12.06
CA LYS A 317 -18.58 -10.74 10.79
C LYS A 317 -17.12 -11.16 11.00
N ASN A 318 -16.51 -10.78 12.13
CA ASN A 318 -15.07 -10.93 12.36
C ASN A 318 -14.76 -11.62 13.69
N LYS A 319 -13.69 -12.43 13.67
CA LYS A 319 -13.03 -12.90 14.88
C LYS A 319 -12.03 -11.85 15.35
N HIS A 320 -11.99 -11.64 16.66
CA HIS A 320 -11.05 -10.72 17.30
C HIS A 320 -9.59 -11.22 17.18
N TYR A 321 -8.63 -10.29 17.22
CA TYR A 321 -7.24 -10.59 16.83
C TYR A 321 -6.35 -11.18 17.95
N ASN A 322 -6.66 -10.96 19.23
CA ASN A 322 -5.83 -11.43 20.38
C ASN A 322 -4.34 -11.07 20.30
N SER A 323 -4.04 -9.86 19.84
CA SER A 323 -2.67 -9.29 19.82
C SER A 323 -2.35 -8.52 21.09
N ASN A 324 -1.06 -8.34 21.37
CA ASN A 324 -0.62 -7.50 22.50
C ASN A 324 -0.83 -6.01 22.16
N LEU A 325 -1.47 -5.28 23.06
CA LEU A 325 -1.70 -3.84 22.96
C LEU A 325 -1.18 -3.14 24.21
N ASN A 326 0.04 -2.59 24.12
CA ASN A 326 0.60 -1.77 25.17
C ASN A 326 0.29 -0.30 24.89
N VAL A 327 -0.10 0.44 25.94
CA VAL A 327 -0.42 1.86 25.87
C VAL A 327 0.49 2.60 26.83
N TYR A 328 1.10 3.68 26.34
CA TYR A 328 2.03 4.51 27.09
C TYR A 328 1.58 5.97 27.00
N ASN A 329 1.72 6.70 28.09
CA ASN A 329 1.50 8.14 28.14
C ASN A 329 2.86 8.85 28.22
N ILE A 330 2.96 10.00 27.54
CA ILE A 330 4.13 10.88 27.67
C ILE A 330 3.85 11.84 28.82
N GLU A 331 4.69 11.79 29.84
CA GLU A 331 4.68 12.72 30.96
C GLU A 331 5.89 13.65 30.89
N TYR A 332 5.70 14.90 31.32
CA TYR A 332 6.76 15.90 31.38
C TYR A 332 7.12 16.16 32.82
N TYR A 333 8.41 16.09 33.12
CA TYR A 333 8.94 16.41 34.43
C TYR A 333 9.83 17.64 34.35
N SER A 334 9.76 18.49 35.38
CA SER A 334 10.65 19.63 35.49
C SER A 334 12.09 19.14 35.66
N THR A 335 12.99 19.60 34.80
CA THR A 335 14.44 19.37 34.96
C THR A 335 15.10 20.39 35.89
N LYS A 336 14.32 21.31 36.50
CA LYS A 336 14.85 22.21 37.52
C LYS A 336 15.20 21.38 38.76
N LEU A 337 16.50 21.33 39.05
CA LEU A 337 17.11 20.53 40.11
C LEU A 337 16.66 20.90 41.55
N PHE A 338 15.81 21.92 41.74
CA PHE A 338 15.54 22.54 43.05
C PHE A 338 14.11 23.06 43.31
N ASP A 339 13.08 22.68 42.53
CA ASP A 339 11.69 23.13 42.82
C ASP A 339 10.91 22.07 43.63
N ASP A 340 10.27 22.54 44.72
CA ASP A 340 9.81 21.83 45.93
C ASP A 340 8.74 20.71 45.82
N ASN A 341 8.42 20.18 44.64
CA ASN A 341 7.36 19.17 44.52
C ASN A 341 7.77 17.81 43.90
N GLN A 342 8.97 17.67 43.32
CA GLN A 342 9.43 16.39 42.77
C GLN A 342 10.91 16.19 43.07
N SER A 343 11.24 15.20 43.91
CA SER A 343 12.61 14.93 44.30
C SER A 343 13.40 14.28 43.15
N ASN A 344 14.71 14.54 43.07
CA ASN A 344 15.64 13.87 42.13
C ASN A 344 15.52 12.33 42.15
N ILE A 345 15.03 11.76 43.26
CA ILE A 345 14.75 10.33 43.43
C ILE A 345 13.57 9.90 42.56
N SER A 346 12.46 10.65 42.55
CA SER A 346 11.27 10.33 41.75
C SER A 346 11.57 10.34 40.25
N ILE A 347 12.32 11.33 39.76
CA ILE A 347 12.72 11.41 38.35
C ILE A 347 13.66 10.25 37.98
N LYS A 348 14.58 9.88 38.88
CA LYS A 348 15.44 8.69 38.70
C LYS A 348 14.61 7.42 38.58
N GLU A 349 13.69 7.18 39.51
CA GLU A 349 12.83 5.99 39.51
C GLU A 349 11.99 5.91 38.24
N GLN A 350 11.42 7.03 37.79
CA GLN A 350 10.67 7.11 36.53
C GLN A 350 11.55 6.84 35.31
N TYR A 351 12.77 7.39 35.27
CA TYR A 351 13.70 7.16 34.17
C TYR A 351 14.14 5.68 34.11
N ILE A 352 14.46 5.06 35.25
CA ILE A 352 14.81 3.63 35.32
C ILE A 352 13.62 2.78 34.87
N LYS A 353 12.41 3.07 35.38
CA LYS A 353 11.19 2.38 34.97
C LYS A 353 10.95 2.50 33.46
N MET A 354 11.14 3.70 32.89
CA MET A 354 11.02 3.90 31.45
C MET A 354 12.02 3.01 30.68
N LEU A 355 13.29 2.96 31.09
CA LEU A 355 14.27 2.06 30.45
C LEU A 355 13.83 0.60 30.52
N GLN A 356 13.33 0.15 31.67
CA GLN A 356 12.79 -1.21 31.86
C GLN A 356 11.56 -1.48 30.99
N ASP A 357 10.60 -0.55 30.93
CA ASP A 357 9.40 -0.64 30.10
C ASP A 357 9.73 -0.79 28.60
N PHE A 358 10.92 -0.31 28.18
CA PHE A 358 11.46 -0.44 26.83
C PHE A 358 12.52 -1.55 26.68
N ASN A 359 12.69 -2.43 27.68
CA ASN A 359 13.68 -3.51 27.72
C ASN A 359 15.12 -3.04 27.46
N ILE A 360 15.48 -1.86 27.99
CA ILE A 360 16.84 -1.32 27.95
C ILE A 360 17.54 -1.70 29.26
N ASP A 361 18.72 -2.30 29.15
CA ASP A 361 19.52 -2.71 30.30
C ASP A 361 19.91 -1.51 31.19
N THR A 362 19.80 -1.71 32.50
CA THR A 362 20.06 -0.70 33.53
C THR A 362 21.24 -1.04 34.44
N GLU A 363 21.90 -2.20 34.26
CA GLU A 363 22.95 -2.70 35.17
C GLU A 363 24.15 -1.73 35.32
N ASP A 364 24.48 -0.92 34.31
CA ASP A 364 25.60 0.05 34.37
C ASP A 364 25.21 1.45 34.91
N LYS A 365 23.96 1.70 35.32
CA LYS A 365 23.46 3.04 35.71
C LYS A 365 23.25 3.21 37.22
N ASP A 366 24.08 2.58 38.05
CA ASP A 366 23.88 2.55 39.50
C ASP A 366 24.12 3.90 40.21
N SER A 367 24.94 4.78 39.64
CA SER A 367 25.24 6.08 40.25
C SER A 367 24.13 7.11 39.99
N ASN A 368 23.56 7.66 41.06
CA ASN A 368 22.59 8.79 40.99
C ASN A 368 23.13 9.94 40.13
N ILE A 369 24.45 10.14 40.12
CA ILE A 369 25.12 11.22 39.39
C ILE A 369 25.06 10.99 37.89
N ASP A 370 25.23 9.76 37.40
CA ASP A 370 25.26 9.48 35.96
C ASP A 370 23.87 9.54 35.32
N ILE A 371 22.84 9.14 36.07
CA ILE A 371 21.44 9.35 35.68
C ILE A 371 21.11 10.84 35.64
N LEU A 372 21.47 11.61 36.67
CA LEU A 372 21.23 13.07 36.69
C LEU A 372 22.01 13.81 35.59
N ARG A 373 23.25 13.40 35.29
CA ARG A 373 24.03 13.91 34.15
C ARG A 373 23.36 13.60 32.81
N SER A 374 22.88 12.37 32.65
CA SER A 374 22.15 11.98 31.44
C SER A 374 20.89 12.83 31.29
N LEU A 375 20.08 12.99 32.34
CA LEU A 375 18.86 13.80 32.34
C LEU A 375 19.11 15.29 32.06
N THR A 376 20.15 15.87 32.66
CA THR A 376 20.53 17.27 32.43
C THR A 376 21.14 17.51 31.05
N SER A 377 21.67 16.47 30.40
CA SER A 377 22.14 16.52 29.01
C SER A 377 21.02 16.45 27.97
N LEU A 378 19.83 15.99 28.37
CA LEU A 378 18.67 15.95 27.48
C LEU A 378 18.25 17.39 27.13
N LYS A 379 17.99 17.63 25.85
CA LYS A 379 17.49 18.93 25.39
C LYS A 379 16.13 19.20 26.05
N PRO A 380 15.99 20.24 26.89
CA PRO A 380 14.71 20.53 27.51
C PRO A 380 13.70 20.89 26.42
N MET A 381 12.50 20.32 26.53
CA MET A 381 11.37 20.67 25.68
C MET A 381 10.52 21.70 26.41
N THR A 382 10.28 22.84 25.78
CA THR A 382 9.26 23.78 26.24
C THR A 382 7.89 23.15 26.06
N LYS A 383 7.07 23.19 27.11
CA LYS A 383 5.66 22.82 27.00
C LYS A 383 4.94 23.96 26.31
N ASP A 384 4.34 23.68 25.15
CA ASP A 384 3.45 24.62 24.44
C ASP A 384 2.14 24.84 25.20
#